data_AF-A0A0S8EUS3-F1
#
_entry.id   AF-A0A0S8EUS3-F1
#
_cell.length_a   1.000
_cell.length_b   1.000
_cell.length_c   1.000
_cell.angle_alpha   90.00
_cell.angle_beta   90.00
_cell.angle_gamma   90.00
#
_symmetry.space_group_name_H-M   'P 1'
#
loop_
_entity.id
_entity.type
_entity.pdbx_description
1 polymer ?
#
loop_
_entity_poly.entity_id
_entity_poly.type
_entity_poly.pdbx_seq_one_letter_code
_entity_poly.pdbx_strand_id
1 'polypeptide(L)'
;MLGRIAILCVLAHLAEITVWAMFYWLQDVMPGLEIAFYFSAVTYATIGYGDITPPENWRLLASIEGLTGILMCAWSGGFFFAIVKQLQESSSSAKHRA
;
A
#
# COMPACT_ATOMS: atom_id res chain seq x y z
N MET A 1 -4.99 -16.62 -12.28
CA MET A 1 -3.95 -15.61 -12.59
C MET A 1 -4.18 -14.33 -11.78
N LEU A 2 -5.33 -13.65 -11.95
CA LEU A 2 -5.66 -12.39 -11.26
C LEU A 2 -5.53 -12.44 -9.73
N GLY A 3 -6.04 -13.50 -9.09
CA GLY A 3 -5.93 -13.66 -7.64
C GLY A 3 -4.49 -13.76 -7.11
N ARG A 4 -3.55 -14.32 -7.89
CA ARG A 4 -2.13 -14.37 -7.51
C ARG A 4 -1.51 -12.97 -7.53
N ILE A 5 -1.87 -12.18 -8.54
CA ILE A 5 -1.41 -10.79 -8.68
C ILE A 5 -1.97 -9.95 -7.52
N ALA A 6 -3.22 -10.16 -7.14
CA ALA A 6 -3.82 -9.51 -5.98
C ALA A 6 -3.07 -9.76 -4.69
N ILE A 7 -2.77 -11.03 -4.42
CA ILE A 7 -2.00 -11.42 -3.24
C ILE A 7 -0.60 -10.80 -3.28
N LEU A 8 0.07 -10.80 -4.44
CA LEU A 8 1.39 -10.16 -4.58
C LEU A 8 1.36 -8.65 -4.34
N CYS A 9 0.35 -7.93 -4.84
CA CYS A 9 0.16 -6.50 -4.56
C CYS A 9 -0.06 -6.25 -3.06
N VAL A 10 -0.92 -7.05 -2.41
CA VAL A 10 -1.14 -6.93 -0.97
C VAL A 10 0.14 -7.18 -0.18
N LEU A 11 0.90 -8.23 -0.53
CA LEU A 11 2.18 -8.52 0.11
C LEU A 11 3.21 -7.42 -0.11
N ALA A 12 3.23 -6.78 -1.28
CA ALA A 12 4.09 -5.62 -1.55
C ALA A 12 3.74 -4.43 -0.64
N HIS A 13 2.46 -4.08 -0.52
CA HIS A 13 2.02 -3.02 0.41
C HIS A 13 2.33 -3.36 1.86
N LEU A 14 2.15 -4.62 2.28
CA LEU A 14 2.51 -5.06 3.63
C LEU A 14 4.03 -4.96 3.87
N ALA A 15 4.86 -5.24 2.85
CA ALA A 15 6.30 -5.06 2.94
C ALA A 15 6.69 -3.58 3.09
N GLU A 16 6.04 -2.67 2.36
CA GLU A 16 6.24 -1.22 2.50
C GLU A 16 5.82 -0.70 3.88
N ILE A 17 4.66 -1.12 4.37
CA ILE A 17 4.19 -0.81 5.74
C ILE A 17 5.19 -1.33 6.76
N THR A 18 5.72 -2.55 6.57
CA THR A 18 6.75 -3.11 7.45
C THR A 18 8.02 -2.24 7.47
N VAL A 19 8.47 -1.75 6.31
CA VAL A 19 9.65 -0.88 6.22
C VAL A 19 9.43 0.42 6.98
N TRP A 20 8.28 1.06 6.82
CA TRP A 20 7.93 2.29 7.56
C TRP A 20 7.79 2.04 9.07
N ALA A 21 7.09 0.98 9.47
CA ALA A 21 6.94 0.59 10.86
C ALA A 21 8.30 0.34 11.55
N MET A 22 9.18 -0.40 10.88
CA MET A 22 10.54 -0.64 11.36
C MET A 22 11.33 0.65 11.46
N PHE A 23 11.18 1.56 10.50
CA PHE A 23 11.82 2.88 10.57
C PHE A 23 11.38 3.67 11.81
N TYR A 24 10.07 3.78 12.08
CA TYR A 24 9.58 4.49 13.27
C TYR A 24 10.03 3.85 14.58
N TRP A 25 10.05 2.52 14.62
CA TRP A 25 10.51 1.81 15.81
C TRP A 25 12.02 2.00 16.05
N LEU A 26 12.85 1.88 15.00
CA LEU A 26 14.31 2.06 15.09
C LEU A 26 14.72 3.51 15.41
N GLN A 27 13.85 4.48 15.13
CA GLN A 27 14.06 5.89 15.47
C GLN A 27 13.42 6.29 16.81
N ASP A 28 12.95 5.32 17.60
CA ASP A 28 12.25 5.53 18.88
C ASP A 28 11.07 6.52 18.79
N VAL A 29 10.45 6.62 17.60
CA VAL A 29 9.28 7.49 17.36
C VAL A 29 8.03 6.90 18.01
N MET A 30 7.96 5.57 18.04
CA MET A 30 6.84 4.81 18.60
C MET A 30 7.34 3.90 19.72
N PRO A 31 6.57 3.76 20.82
CA PRO A 31 7.02 3.06 22.03
C PRO A 31 7.09 1.53 21.90
N GLY A 32 6.72 0.97 20.75
CA GLY A 32 6.80 -0.46 20.50
C GLY A 32 6.54 -0.83 19.04
N LEU A 33 6.96 -2.04 18.66
CA LEU A 33 6.79 -2.58 17.31
C LEU A 33 5.32 -2.63 16.88
N GLU A 34 4.46 -3.20 17.72
CA GLU A 34 3.01 -3.31 17.42
C GLU A 34 2.38 -1.95 17.12
N ILE A 35 2.69 -0.95 17.94
CA ILE A 35 2.20 0.42 17.79
C ILE A 35 2.77 1.06 16.51
N ALA A 36 4.04 0.83 16.20
CA ALA A 36 4.67 1.31 14.97
C ALA A 36 4.04 0.71 13.70
N PHE A 37 3.76 -0.60 13.73
CA PHE A 37 3.07 -1.30 12.64
C PHE A 37 1.64 -0.81 12.46
N TYR A 38 0.89 -0.67 13.55
CA TYR A 38 -0.47 -0.14 13.51
C TYR A 38 -0.49 1.29 12.96
N PHE A 39 0.37 2.17 13.50
CA PHE A 39 0.49 3.55 13.04
C PHE A 39 0.84 3.62 11.56
N SER A 40 1.84 2.86 11.13
CA SER A 40 2.26 2.83 9.73
C SER A 40 1.15 2.31 8.81
N ALA A 41 0.48 1.22 9.18
CA ALA A 41 -0.62 0.67 8.38
C ALA A 41 -1.78 1.67 8.23
N VAL A 42 -2.20 2.32 9.33
CA VAL A 42 -3.28 3.31 9.34
C VAL A 42 -2.89 4.57 8.54
N THR A 43 -1.64 5.00 8.64
CA THR A 43 -1.12 6.17 7.93
C THR A 43 -0.95 5.90 6.44
N TYR A 44 -0.26 4.82 6.07
CA TYR A 44 -0.03 4.39 4.69
C TYR A 44 -1.34 4.13 3.95
N ALA A 45 -2.30 3.45 4.60
CA ALA A 45 -3.61 3.19 4.00
C ALA A 45 -4.53 4.44 4.01
N THR A 46 -4.04 5.58 4.51
CA THR A 46 -4.79 6.85 4.61
C THR A 46 -6.08 6.76 5.44
N ILE A 47 -6.14 5.80 6.37
CA ILE A 47 -7.29 5.61 7.26
C ILE A 47 -7.34 6.71 8.33
N GLY A 48 -6.19 6.99 8.95
CA GLY A 48 -6.01 8.15 9.83
C GLY A 48 -6.96 8.22 11.03
N TYR A 49 -7.15 7.11 11.77
CA TYR A 49 -8.04 7.09 12.96
C TYR A 49 -7.72 8.19 14.00
N GLY A 50 -6.46 8.63 14.08
CA GLY A 50 -6.04 9.75 14.92
C GLY A 50 -5.88 9.40 16.40
N ASP A 51 -6.03 8.14 16.76
CA ASP A 51 -5.78 7.57 18.09
C ASP A 51 -4.28 7.51 18.42
N ILE A 52 -3.44 7.22 17.43
CA ILE A 52 -1.98 7.28 17.53
C ILE A 52 -1.47 8.32 16.53
N THR A 53 -0.68 9.28 17.03
CA THR A 53 -0.07 10.33 16.21
C THR A 53 1.42 10.45 16.53
N PRO A 54 2.26 10.78 15.54
CA PRO A 54 3.68 10.92 15.77
C PRO A 54 3.96 12.25 16.49
N PRO A 55 5.13 12.39 17.16
CA PRO A 55 5.57 13.67 17.73
C PRO A 55 5.67 14.76 16.65
N GLU A 56 5.63 16.03 17.06
CA GLU A 56 5.48 17.17 16.14
C GLU A 56 6.53 17.21 15.02
N ASN A 57 7.78 16.88 15.34
CA ASN A 57 8.90 16.87 14.41
C ASN A 57 8.82 15.74 13.35
N TRP A 58 7.97 14.74 13.56
CA TRP A 58 7.79 13.59 12.66
C TRP A 58 6.48 13.66 11.86
N ARG A 59 5.60 14.64 12.12
CA ARG A 59 4.30 14.79 11.43
C ARG A 59 4.44 14.91 9.91
N LEU A 60 5.46 15.65 9.43
CA LEU A 60 5.70 15.77 7.99
C LEU A 60 6.06 14.42 7.36
N LEU A 61 6.82 13.59 8.06
CA LEU A 61 7.21 12.27 7.57
C LEU A 61 6.00 11.33 7.49
N ALA A 62 5.12 11.35 8.49
CA ALA A 62 3.87 10.61 8.44
C ALA A 62 2.97 11.04 7.28
N SER A 63 2.92 12.34 6.97
CA SER A 63 2.20 12.82 5.77
C SER A 63 2.83 12.29 4.47
N ILE A 64 4.16 12.19 4.41
CA ILE A 64 4.88 11.62 3.25
C ILE A 64 4.59 10.12 3.12
N GLU A 65 4.54 9.39 4.23
CA GLU A 65 4.14 7.98 4.24
C GLU A 65 2.73 7.80 3.70
N GLY A 66 1.76 8.59 4.17
CA GLY A 66 0.39 8.54 3.65
C GLY A 66 0.31 8.87 2.16
N LEU A 67 1.07 9.87 1.70
CA LEU A 67 1.19 10.19 0.26
C LEU A 67 1.82 9.03 -0.53
N THR A 68 2.83 8.39 0.03
CA THR A 68 3.47 7.21 -0.60
C THR A 68 2.45 6.07 -0.73
N GLY A 69 1.70 5.80 0.34
CA GLY A 69 0.72 4.72 0.35
C GLY A 69 -0.44 4.93 -0.64
N ILE A 70 -0.99 6.15 -0.73
CA ILE A 70 -2.04 6.42 -1.74
C ILE A 70 -1.51 6.29 -3.18
N LEU A 71 -0.27 6.72 -3.45
CA LEU A 71 0.35 6.59 -4.77
C LEU A 71 0.57 5.11 -5.15
N MET A 72 1.08 4.30 -4.22
CA MET A 72 1.32 2.88 -4.47
C MET A 72 0.01 2.10 -4.61
N CYS A 73 -1.00 2.41 -3.81
CA CYS A 73 -2.34 1.84 -3.96
C CYS A 73 -2.95 2.19 -5.33
N ALA A 74 -2.84 3.44 -5.76
CA ALA A 74 -3.31 3.88 -7.07
C ALA A 74 -2.55 3.17 -8.20
N TRP A 75 -1.23 2.98 -8.05
CA TRP A 75 -0.40 2.24 -9.00
C TRP A 75 -0.85 0.78 -9.13
N SER A 76 -1.07 0.08 -8.01
CA SER A 76 -1.61 -1.28 -7.99
C SER A 76 -2.97 -1.35 -8.71
N GLY A 77 -3.88 -0.41 -8.43
CA GLY A 77 -5.17 -0.32 -9.13
C GLY A 77 -5.03 -0.12 -10.64
N GLY A 78 -4.12 0.75 -11.08
CA GLY A 78 -3.82 0.98 -12.50
C GLY A 78 -3.24 -0.26 -13.18
N PHE A 79 -2.35 -0.98 -12.50
CA PHE A 79 -1.78 -2.24 -13.00
C PHE A 79 -2.85 -3.32 -13.15
N PHE A 80 -3.75 -3.44 -12.17
CA PHE A 80 -4.91 -4.33 -12.25
C PHE A 80 -5.81 -4.02 -13.44
N PHE A 81 -6.14 -2.74 -13.63
CA PHE A 81 -6.97 -2.30 -14.75
C PHE A 81 -6.31 -2.65 -16.09
N ALA A 82 -5.01 -2.41 -16.24
CA ALA A 82 -4.27 -2.75 -17.45
C ALA A 82 -4.32 -4.26 -17.79
N ILE A 83 -4.17 -5.12 -16.77
CA ILE A 83 -4.25 -6.58 -16.94
C ILE A 83 -5.66 -7.00 -17.37
N VAL A 84 -6.69 -6.49 -16.70
CA VAL A 84 -8.09 -6.83 -17.03
C VAL A 84 -8.40 -6.42 -18.46
N LYS A 85 -7.99 -5.21 -18.88
CA LYS A 85 -8.15 -4.71 -20.24
C LYS A 85 -7.48 -5.64 -21.27
N GLN A 86 -6.24 -6.06 -21.01
CA GLN A 86 -5.51 -6.96 -21.90
C GLN A 86 -6.18 -8.35 -22.03
N LEU A 87 -6.76 -8.87 -20.94
CA LEU A 87 -7.51 -10.13 -20.95
C LEU A 87 -8.81 -10.04 -21.76
N GLN A 88 -9.50 -8.89 -21.70
CA GLN A 88 -10.70 -8.64 -22.49
C GLN A 88 -10.39 -8.56 -23.99
N GLU A 89 -9.33 -7.83 -24.37
CA GLU A 89 -8.89 -7.70 -25.77
C GLU A 89 -8.47 -9.05 -26.36
N SER A 90 -7.74 -9.87 -25.60
CA SER A 90 -7.33 -11.22 -26.00
C SER A 90 -8.53 -12.16 -26.22
N SER A 91 -9.53 -12.06 -25.34
CA SER A 91 -10.76 -12.87 -25.44
C SER A 91 -11.64 -12.46 -26.63
N SER A 92 -11.63 -11.17 -26.98
CA SER A 92 -12.33 -10.63 -28.16
C SER A 92 -11.70 -11.11 -29.48
N SER A 93 -10.37 -11.06 -29.60
CA SER A 93 -9.65 -11.55 -30.78
C SER A 93 -9.83 -13.05 -31.03
N ALA A 94 -9.91 -13.87 -29.97
CA ALA A 94 -10.12 -15.31 -30.11
C ALA A 94 -11.52 -15.66 -30.65
N LYS A 95 -12.55 -14.90 -30.27
CA LYS A 95 -13.92 -15.07 -30.78
C LYS A 95 -14.11 -14.66 -32.24
N HIS A 96 -13.27 -13.78 -32.78
CA HIS A 96 -13.38 -13.33 -34.17
C HIS A 96 -12.63 -14.22 -35.17
N ARG A 97 -11.79 -15.16 -34.67
CA ARG A 97 -11.06 -16.15 -35.48
C ARG A 97 -11.72 -17.53 -35.54
N ALA A 98 -12.77 -17.75 -34.74
CA ALA A 98 -13.58 -18.97 -34.72
C ALA A 98 -14.87 -18.74 -35.51
#